data_AF-A0A2E5L2K1-F1
#
_entry.id   AF-A0A2E5L2K1-F1
#
_cell.length_a   1.000
_cell.length_b   1.000
_cell.length_c   1.000
_cell.angle_alpha   90.00
_cell.angle_beta   90.00
_cell.angle_gamma   90.00
#
_symmetry.space_group_name_H-M   'P 1'
#
loop_
_entity.id
_entity.type
_entity.pdbx_description
1 polymer ?
#
loop_
_entity_poly.entity_id
_entity_poly.type
_entity_poly.pdbx_seq_one_letter_code
_entity_poly.pdbx_strand_id
1 'polypeptide(L)'
;MHLSHNQISDVTPLKDLTQLTELDLWGNQISDVTPLKDLTQLTKLIPSNNQISDVTPLKDLTQLTTLGLSGTQISDVTPLKDLRPLTLLRLGGNEITDVTPLKDLTQLTQLDLNNNQISDVTPLKDLTQLTALDLENNQISEADREDLQKALPECEIQFFDYFSMSVPAPPR
;
A
#
# COMPACT_ATOMS: atom_id res chain seq x y z
N MET A 1 5.18 14.19 13.67
CA MET A 1 3.93 14.64 14.33
C MET A 1 3.00 13.45 14.43
N HIS A 2 2.53 13.11 15.64
CA HIS A 2 1.66 11.94 15.87
C HIS A 2 0.26 12.41 16.27
N LEU A 3 -0.73 12.07 15.45
CA LEU A 3 -2.15 12.45 15.59
C LEU A 3 -3.07 11.22 15.42
N SER A 4 -2.54 10.01 15.61
CA SER A 4 -3.28 8.77 15.43
C SER A 4 -4.36 8.54 16.50
N HIS A 5 -5.38 7.75 16.16
CA HIS A 5 -6.53 7.39 17.02
C HIS A 5 -7.33 8.59 17.55
N ASN A 6 -7.67 9.54 16.67
CA ASN A 6 -8.51 10.69 17.01
C ASN A 6 -9.80 10.71 16.17
N GLN A 7 -10.49 11.84 16.17
CA GLN A 7 -11.68 12.10 15.35
C GLN A 7 -11.40 13.22 14.34
N ILE A 8 -10.16 13.31 13.85
CA ILE A 8 -9.76 14.35 12.90
C ILE A 8 -10.41 14.03 11.56
N SER A 9 -11.14 15.00 11.01
CA SER A 9 -11.69 14.95 9.65
C SER A 9 -11.11 16.03 8.74
N ASP A 10 -10.55 17.11 9.32
CA ASP A 10 -9.96 18.23 8.61
C ASP A 10 -8.47 18.36 8.94
N VAL A 11 -7.62 18.23 7.92
CA VAL A 11 -6.16 18.42 8.00
C VAL A 11 -5.70 19.74 7.39
N THR A 12 -6.61 20.64 7.02
CA THR A 12 -6.29 21.99 6.52
C THR A 12 -5.31 22.75 7.42
N PRO A 13 -5.39 22.67 8.77
CA PRO A 13 -4.43 23.35 9.64
C PRO A 13 -2.97 22.88 9.46
N LEU A 14 -2.73 21.73 8.84
CA LEU A 14 -1.39 21.18 8.65
C LEU A 14 -0.68 21.73 7.40
N LYS A 15 -1.41 22.37 6.46
CA LYS A 15 -0.91 22.73 5.12
C LYS A 15 0.36 23.59 5.13
N ASP A 16 0.49 24.46 6.14
CA ASP A 16 1.59 25.42 6.24
C ASP A 16 2.78 24.87 7.05
N LEU A 17 2.67 23.64 7.59
CA LEU A 17 3.73 22.97 8.34
C LEU A 17 4.74 22.29 7.41
N THR A 18 5.26 23.04 6.44
CA THR A 18 6.12 22.55 5.34
C THR A 18 7.45 21.92 5.76
N GLN A 19 7.80 22.03 7.05
CA GLN A 19 8.99 21.41 7.64
C GLN A 19 8.71 20.03 8.26
N LEU A 20 7.47 19.52 8.16
CA LEU A 20 7.14 18.19 8.65
C LEU A 20 7.87 17.12 7.82
N THR A 21 8.61 16.26 8.53
CA THR A 21 9.27 15.08 7.95
C THR A 21 8.49 13.79 8.21
N GLU A 22 7.78 13.71 9.34
CA GLU A 22 6.96 12.55 9.69
C GLU A 22 5.57 12.99 10.13
N LEU A 23 4.55 12.32 9.60
CA LEU A 23 3.15 12.57 9.94
C LEU A 23 2.39 11.24 10.07
N ASP A 24 1.88 10.99 11.27
CA ASP A 24 1.03 9.84 11.58
C ASP A 24 -0.39 10.31 11.88
N LEU A 25 -1.33 9.87 11.04
CA LEU A 25 -2.75 10.21 11.02
C LEU A 25 -3.62 8.94 11.11
N TRP A 26 -3.03 7.82 11.53
CA TRP A 26 -3.71 6.52 11.56
C TRP A 26 -5.02 6.57 12.35
N GLY A 27 -6.09 5.95 11.86
CA GLY A 27 -7.34 5.78 12.60
C GLY A 27 -8.02 7.11 12.94
N ASN A 28 -8.39 7.84 11.91
CA ASN A 28 -9.12 9.11 11.99
C ASN A 28 -10.35 9.05 11.06
N GLN A 29 -10.90 10.20 10.67
CA GLN A 29 -12.08 10.34 9.80
C GLN A 29 -11.76 11.23 8.58
N ILE A 30 -10.51 11.21 8.13
CA ILE A 30 -10.01 12.05 7.04
C ILE A 30 -10.48 11.47 5.71
N SER A 31 -11.01 12.31 4.83
CA SER A 31 -11.33 11.94 3.44
C SER A 31 -10.59 12.78 2.41
N ASP A 32 -10.19 14.00 2.76
CA ASP A 32 -9.44 14.91 1.89
C ASP A 32 -8.00 15.10 2.40
N VAL A 33 -7.04 14.66 1.59
CA VAL A 33 -5.59 14.85 1.83
C VAL A 33 -4.99 15.96 0.97
N THR A 34 -5.80 16.74 0.25
CA THR A 34 -5.35 17.92 -0.52
C THR A 34 -4.49 18.88 0.28
N PRO A 35 -4.77 19.17 1.57
CA PRO A 35 -3.92 20.03 2.38
C PRO A 35 -2.48 19.53 2.56
N LEU A 36 -2.21 18.24 2.34
CA LEU A 36 -0.88 17.65 2.54
C LEU A 36 0.04 17.77 1.31
N LYS A 37 -0.48 18.20 0.16
CA LYS A 37 0.24 18.17 -1.13
C LYS A 37 1.57 18.92 -1.14
N ASP A 38 1.67 20.00 -0.36
CA ASP A 38 2.84 20.88 -0.33
C ASP A 38 3.84 20.49 0.78
N LEU A 39 3.55 19.44 1.56
CA LEU A 39 4.43 18.90 2.62
C LEU A 39 5.57 18.03 2.05
N THR A 40 6.27 18.58 1.07
CA THR A 40 7.29 17.88 0.23
C THR A 40 8.53 17.41 1.00
N GLN A 41 8.68 17.76 2.28
CA GLN A 41 9.73 17.27 3.16
C GLN A 41 9.35 15.97 3.89
N LEU A 42 8.12 15.46 3.72
CA LEU A 42 7.68 14.22 4.33
C LEU A 42 8.49 13.03 3.80
N THR A 43 9.09 12.30 4.73
CA THR A 43 9.73 10.99 4.51
C THR A 43 8.83 9.85 5.00
N LYS A 44 7.91 10.13 5.93
CA LYS A 44 6.94 9.16 6.45
C LYS A 44 5.54 9.74 6.58
N LEU A 45 4.56 9.06 5.98
CA LEU A 45 3.15 9.44 6.03
C LEU A 45 2.27 8.20 6.28
N ILE A 46 1.52 8.20 7.38
CA ILE A 46 0.64 7.08 7.77
C ILE A 46 -0.81 7.56 8.00
N PRO A 47 -1.62 7.73 6.96
CA PRO A 47 -3.05 8.03 7.07
C PRO A 47 -3.93 6.78 6.94
N SER A 48 -3.42 5.59 7.28
CA SER A 48 -4.20 4.34 7.23
C SER A 48 -5.44 4.39 8.12
N ASN A 49 -6.45 3.57 7.82
CA ASN A 49 -7.74 3.55 8.53
C ASN A 49 -8.41 4.94 8.56
N ASN A 50 -8.63 5.48 7.37
CA ASN A 50 -9.35 6.73 7.10
C ASN A 50 -10.29 6.51 5.90
N GLN A 51 -11.01 7.55 5.46
CA GLN A 51 -11.99 7.50 4.37
C GLN A 51 -11.43 8.11 3.08
N ILE A 52 -10.15 7.84 2.79
CA ILE A 52 -9.42 8.41 1.66
C ILE A 52 -9.61 7.51 0.45
N SER A 53 -10.05 8.09 -0.66
CA SER A 53 -10.14 7.41 -1.96
C SER A 53 -9.29 8.07 -3.05
N ASP A 54 -9.03 9.38 -2.94
CA ASP A 54 -8.17 10.13 -3.85
C ASP A 54 -6.79 10.41 -3.20
N VAL A 55 -5.75 9.82 -3.77
CA VAL A 55 -4.35 10.04 -3.38
C VAL A 55 -3.57 10.90 -4.37
N THR A 56 -4.24 11.53 -5.35
CA THR A 56 -3.63 12.48 -6.28
C THR A 56 -2.82 13.58 -5.59
N PRO A 57 -3.25 14.14 -4.43
CA PRO A 57 -2.45 15.12 -3.71
C PRO A 57 -1.07 14.64 -3.24
N LEU A 58 -0.86 13.32 -3.14
CA LEU A 58 0.39 12.75 -2.62
C LEU A 58 1.48 12.57 -3.69
N LYS A 59 1.15 12.75 -4.97
CA LYS A 59 2.04 12.42 -6.11
C LYS A 59 3.41 13.12 -6.08
N ASP A 60 3.47 14.33 -5.52
CA ASP A 60 4.67 15.16 -5.51
C ASP A 60 5.49 14.99 -4.21
N LEU A 61 5.04 14.13 -3.28
CA LEU A 61 5.75 13.81 -2.02
C LEU A 61 6.91 12.84 -2.24
N THR A 62 7.76 13.17 -3.20
CA THR A 62 8.83 12.31 -3.74
C THR A 62 9.96 11.98 -2.77
N GLN A 63 9.95 12.53 -1.54
CA GLN A 63 10.88 12.17 -0.46
C GLN A 63 10.36 11.02 0.43
N LEU A 64 9.14 10.54 0.22
CA LEU A 64 8.57 9.46 1.02
C LEU A 64 9.38 8.16 0.89
N THR A 65 9.82 7.64 2.03
CA THR A 65 10.40 6.30 2.17
C THR A 65 9.41 5.33 2.79
N THR A 66 8.39 5.84 3.50
CA THR A 66 7.36 5.04 4.17
C THR A 66 5.98 5.63 3.96
N LEU A 67 5.08 4.87 3.36
CA LEU A 67 3.70 5.26 3.12
C LEU A 67 2.73 4.16 3.56
N GLY A 68 1.80 4.53 4.46
CA GLY A 68 0.77 3.62 4.96
C GLY A 68 -0.63 4.09 4.56
N LEU A 69 -1.27 3.39 3.64
CA LEU A 69 -2.61 3.64 3.12
C LEU A 69 -3.51 2.41 3.28
N SER A 70 -3.26 1.54 4.26
CA SER A 70 -4.11 0.37 4.52
C SER A 70 -5.48 0.79 5.05
N GLY A 71 -6.52 0.01 4.73
CA GLY A 71 -7.87 0.23 5.23
C GLY A 71 -8.43 1.57 4.79
N THR A 72 -8.16 1.94 3.54
CA THR A 72 -8.74 3.11 2.88
C THR A 72 -9.66 2.65 1.74
N GLN A 73 -10.18 3.55 0.91
CA GLN A 73 -11.09 3.24 -0.19
C GLN A 73 -10.44 3.52 -1.55
N ILE A 74 -9.15 3.24 -1.67
CA ILE A 74 -8.35 3.55 -2.86
C ILE A 74 -8.55 2.45 -3.89
N SER A 75 -8.77 2.84 -5.15
CA SER A 75 -8.74 1.93 -6.30
C SER A 75 -7.68 2.32 -7.34
N ASP A 76 -7.30 3.60 -7.41
CA ASP A 76 -6.28 4.12 -8.32
C ASP A 76 -4.99 4.49 -7.57
N VAL A 77 -3.91 3.75 -7.85
CA VAL A 77 -2.56 3.99 -7.32
C VAL A 77 -1.64 4.69 -8.33
N THR A 78 -2.16 5.15 -9.47
CA THR A 78 -1.40 5.91 -10.48
C THR A 78 -0.64 7.11 -9.90
N PRO A 79 -1.19 7.88 -8.93
CA PRO A 79 -0.46 8.97 -8.30
C PRO A 79 0.84 8.56 -7.59
N LEU A 80 1.00 7.29 -7.22
CA LEU A 80 2.14 6.80 -6.44
C LEU A 80 3.36 6.44 -7.31
N LYS A 81 3.21 6.39 -8.64
CA LYS A 81 4.22 5.83 -9.57
C LYS A 81 5.61 6.47 -9.50
N ASP A 82 5.68 7.75 -9.09
CA ASP A 82 6.92 8.52 -9.07
C ASP A 82 7.53 8.63 -7.65
N LEU A 83 6.94 7.96 -6.64
CA LEU A 83 7.45 7.90 -5.26
C LEU A 83 8.59 6.88 -5.11
N ARG A 84 9.60 6.99 -5.99
CA ARG A 84 10.70 6.03 -6.17
C ARG A 84 11.53 5.72 -4.91
N PRO A 85 11.68 6.62 -3.92
CA PRO A 85 12.40 6.30 -2.68
C PRO A 85 11.65 5.41 -1.70
N LEU A 86 10.39 5.04 -1.98
CA LEU A 86 9.62 4.17 -1.09
C LEU A 86 10.35 2.83 -0.87
N THR A 87 10.57 2.52 0.41
CA THR A 87 11.08 1.21 0.85
C THR A 87 10.00 0.37 1.53
N LEU A 88 8.96 1.02 2.06
CA LEU A 88 7.81 0.41 2.70
C LEU A 88 6.52 1.07 2.20
N LEU A 89 5.66 0.27 1.58
CA LEU A 89 4.33 0.69 1.13
C LEU A 89 3.28 -0.29 1.65
N ARG A 90 2.27 0.22 2.36
CA ARG A 90 1.10 -0.58 2.77
C ARG A 90 -0.17 -0.06 2.11
N LEU A 91 -0.86 -0.95 1.42
CA LEU A 91 -2.08 -0.73 0.65
C LEU A 91 -3.12 -1.82 0.93
N GLY A 92 -2.92 -2.63 1.97
CA GLY A 92 -3.84 -3.70 2.34
C GLY A 92 -5.26 -3.21 2.68
N GLY A 93 -6.29 -3.94 2.28
CA GLY A 93 -7.70 -3.58 2.56
C GLY A 93 -8.17 -2.35 1.78
N ASN A 94 -8.02 -2.39 0.46
CA ASN A 94 -8.44 -1.35 -0.49
C ASN A 94 -9.24 -2.01 -1.65
N GLU A 95 -9.48 -1.26 -2.73
CA GLU A 95 -10.22 -1.70 -3.92
C GLU A 95 -9.31 -1.72 -5.17
N ILE A 96 -8.02 -2.00 -4.99
CA ILE A 96 -7.02 -1.94 -6.06
C ILE A 96 -7.14 -3.16 -6.97
N THR A 97 -7.08 -2.91 -8.28
CA THR A 97 -7.09 -3.95 -9.34
C THR A 97 -5.84 -3.90 -10.21
N ASP A 98 -5.31 -2.70 -10.46
CA ASP A 98 -4.12 -2.46 -11.29
C ASP A 98 -2.94 -2.00 -10.43
N VAL A 99 -1.88 -2.81 -10.42
CA VAL A 99 -0.60 -2.51 -9.74
C VAL A 99 0.50 -2.09 -10.71
N THR A 100 0.19 -1.90 -12.00
CA THR A 100 1.13 -1.39 -13.01
C THR A 100 1.86 -0.11 -12.58
N PRO A 101 1.20 0.86 -11.91
CA PRO A 101 1.89 2.05 -11.43
C PRO A 101 3.04 1.78 -10.45
N LEU A 102 3.05 0.64 -9.77
CA LEU A 102 4.03 0.31 -8.74
C LEU A 102 5.34 -0.28 -9.30
N LYS A 103 5.37 -0.67 -10.58
CA LYS A 103 6.48 -1.43 -11.20
C LYS A 103 7.85 -0.77 -11.08
N ASP A 104 7.91 0.56 -11.07
CA ASP A 104 9.15 1.34 -11.06
C ASP A 104 9.62 1.69 -9.63
N LEU A 105 8.88 1.29 -8.60
CA LEU A 105 9.22 1.49 -7.18
C LEU A 105 10.25 0.45 -6.70
N THR A 106 11.34 0.34 -7.43
CA THR A 106 12.38 -0.69 -7.29
C THR A 106 13.16 -0.67 -5.97
N GLN A 107 12.96 0.34 -5.12
CA GLN A 107 13.54 0.41 -3.77
C GLN A 107 12.66 -0.25 -2.70
N LEU A 108 11.46 -0.74 -3.06
CA LEU A 108 10.57 -1.41 -2.13
C LEU A 108 11.22 -2.67 -1.56
N THR A 109 11.20 -2.76 -0.23
CA THR A 109 11.62 -3.94 0.54
C THR A 109 10.43 -4.64 1.19
N GLN A 110 9.36 -3.88 1.46
CA GLN A 110 8.12 -4.37 2.04
C GLN A 110 6.93 -3.77 1.29
N LEU A 111 6.06 -4.64 0.79
CA LEU A 111 4.85 -4.26 0.09
C LEU A 111 3.67 -5.09 0.63
N ASP A 112 2.67 -4.41 1.15
CA ASP A 112 1.42 -5.04 1.61
C ASP A 112 0.29 -4.62 0.66
N LEU A 113 -0.28 -5.61 -0.03
CA LEU A 113 -1.37 -5.48 -1.00
C LEU A 113 -2.53 -6.44 -0.67
N ASN A 114 -2.59 -6.96 0.56
CA ASN A 114 -3.62 -7.93 0.93
C ASN A 114 -5.03 -7.34 0.83
N ASN A 115 -6.05 -8.19 0.75
CA ASN A 115 -7.46 -7.77 0.75
C ASN A 115 -7.74 -6.69 -0.31
N ASN A 116 -7.35 -6.97 -1.55
CA ASN A 116 -7.61 -6.14 -2.73
C ASN A 116 -8.28 -7.02 -3.81
N GLN A 117 -8.32 -6.54 -5.07
CA GLN A 117 -8.96 -7.22 -6.19
C GLN A 117 -7.96 -7.44 -7.34
N ILE A 118 -6.68 -7.67 -6.99
CA ILE A 118 -5.59 -7.79 -7.95
C ILE A 118 -5.61 -9.20 -8.57
N SER A 119 -5.46 -9.27 -9.88
CA SER A 119 -5.32 -10.54 -10.61
C SER A 119 -4.01 -10.63 -11.41
N ASP A 120 -3.54 -9.51 -11.97
CA ASP A 120 -2.25 -9.43 -12.66
C ASP A 120 -1.16 -8.89 -11.73
N VAL A 121 -0.18 -9.75 -11.41
CA VAL A 121 0.99 -9.41 -10.60
C VAL A 121 2.28 -9.31 -11.42
N THR A 122 2.18 -9.39 -12.76
CA THR A 122 3.33 -9.21 -13.66
C THR A 122 4.12 -7.93 -13.38
N PRO A 123 3.50 -6.77 -13.07
CA PRO A 123 4.23 -5.55 -12.76
C PRO A 123 5.15 -5.64 -11.53
N LEU A 124 4.94 -6.62 -10.64
CA LEU A 124 5.69 -6.75 -9.39
C LEU A 124 6.97 -7.59 -9.56
N LYS A 125 7.15 -8.29 -10.68
CA LYS A 125 8.26 -9.25 -10.89
C LYS A 125 9.66 -8.58 -10.85
N ASP A 126 9.75 -7.30 -11.20
CA ASP A 126 11.01 -6.55 -11.23
C ASP A 126 11.37 -5.88 -9.90
N LEU A 127 10.49 -5.99 -8.88
CA LEU A 127 10.72 -5.45 -7.52
C LEU A 127 11.66 -6.36 -6.72
N THR A 128 12.84 -6.63 -7.26
CA THR A 128 13.83 -7.61 -6.79
C THR A 128 14.42 -7.33 -5.40
N GLN A 129 14.18 -6.15 -4.84
CA GLN A 129 14.58 -5.78 -3.48
C GLN A 129 13.54 -6.17 -2.42
N LEU A 130 12.36 -6.66 -2.82
CA LEU A 130 11.34 -7.11 -1.90
C LEU A 130 11.85 -8.29 -1.05
N THR A 131 11.72 -8.13 0.26
CA THR A 131 11.95 -9.20 1.23
C THR A 131 10.63 -9.73 1.80
N ALA A 132 9.57 -8.92 1.75
CA ALA A 132 8.23 -9.30 2.18
C ALA A 132 7.17 -8.71 1.25
N LEU A 133 6.28 -9.56 0.75
CA LEU A 133 5.17 -9.22 -0.11
C LEU A 133 3.90 -9.94 0.37
N ASP A 134 2.92 -9.19 0.83
CA ASP A 134 1.62 -9.74 1.22
C ASP A 134 0.59 -9.51 0.09
N LEU A 135 0.09 -10.60 -0.47
CA LEU A 135 -0.93 -10.65 -1.52
C LEU A 135 -2.15 -11.48 -1.10
N GLU A 136 -2.32 -11.77 0.20
CA GLU A 136 -3.48 -12.52 0.70
C GLU A 136 -4.81 -11.92 0.25
N ASN A 137 -5.82 -12.76 0.05
CA ASN A 137 -7.17 -12.33 -0.35
C ASN A 137 -7.20 -11.46 -1.62
N ASN A 138 -6.47 -11.87 -2.66
CA ASN A 138 -6.53 -11.33 -4.03
C ASN A 138 -6.98 -12.43 -5.03
N GLN A 139 -7.13 -12.07 -6.31
CA GLN A 139 -7.68 -12.94 -7.37
C GLN A 139 -6.56 -13.47 -8.30
N ILE A 140 -5.41 -13.83 -7.72
CA ILE A 140 -4.19 -14.20 -8.45
C ILE A 140 -4.22 -15.69 -8.78
N SER A 141 -4.00 -16.04 -10.05
CA SER A 141 -3.96 -17.43 -10.52
C SER A 141 -2.75 -18.21 -9.98
N GLU A 142 -2.87 -19.53 -9.80
CA GLU A 142 -1.74 -20.36 -9.34
C GLU A 142 -0.48 -20.20 -10.23
N ALA A 143 -0.67 -20.08 -11.55
CA ALA A 143 0.43 -19.87 -12.49
C ALA A 143 1.16 -18.55 -12.24
N ASP A 144 0.42 -17.46 -12.00
CA ASP A 144 1.03 -16.16 -11.71
C ASP A 144 1.72 -16.15 -10.34
N ARG A 145 1.17 -16.87 -9.35
CA ARG A 145 1.82 -17.06 -8.03
C ARG A 145 3.17 -17.76 -8.19
N GLU A 146 3.21 -18.86 -8.95
CA GLU A 146 4.46 -19.59 -9.22
C GLU A 146 5.48 -18.72 -9.96
N ASP A 147 5.04 -18.00 -10.99
CA ASP A 147 5.93 -17.15 -11.78
C ASP A 147 6.49 -15.98 -10.97
N LEU A 148 5.66 -15.38 -10.11
CA LEU A 148 6.11 -14.32 -9.20
C LEU A 148 7.12 -14.87 -8.17
N GLN A 149 6.86 -16.05 -7.60
CA GLN A 149 7.80 -16.68 -6.67
C GLN A 149 9.14 -17.04 -7.32
N LYS A 150 9.13 -17.45 -8.60
CA LYS A 150 10.37 -17.68 -9.38
C LYS A 150 11.12 -16.38 -9.66
N ALA A 151 10.40 -15.28 -9.90
CA ALA A 151 11.00 -13.96 -10.14
C ALA A 151 11.59 -13.35 -8.86
N LEU A 152 10.99 -13.62 -7.70
CA LEU A 152 11.37 -13.08 -6.39
C LEU A 152 11.73 -14.21 -5.40
N PRO A 153 12.81 -14.99 -5.65
CA PRO A 153 13.11 -16.21 -4.89
C PRO A 153 13.48 -15.96 -3.42
N GLU A 154 13.98 -14.78 -3.09
CA GLU A 154 14.37 -14.39 -1.71
C GLU A 154 13.26 -13.64 -0.97
N CYS A 155 12.13 -13.34 -1.64
CA CYS A 155 11.00 -12.65 -1.03
C CYS A 155 10.09 -13.65 -0.33
N GLU A 156 9.71 -13.35 0.91
CA GLU A 156 8.59 -14.02 1.56
C GLU A 156 7.28 -13.51 0.95
N ILE A 157 6.61 -14.34 0.14
CA ILE A 157 5.34 -13.98 -0.51
C ILE A 157 4.19 -14.73 0.16
N GLN A 158 3.19 -13.98 0.63
CA GLN A 158 1.99 -14.53 1.25
C GLN A 158 0.81 -14.45 0.28
N PHE A 159 0.11 -15.58 0.08
CA PHE A 159 -1.01 -15.70 -0.88
C PHE A 159 -2.29 -16.28 -0.25
N PHE A 160 -2.32 -16.61 1.05
CA PHE A 160 -3.26 -17.59 1.63
C PHE A 160 -4.74 -17.38 1.29
N ASP A 161 -5.32 -18.51 0.87
CA ASP A 161 -6.74 -18.77 0.60
C ASP A 161 -7.33 -19.58 1.78
N TYR A 162 -8.56 -19.24 2.20
CA TYR A 162 -9.31 -19.93 3.27
C TYR A 162 -9.61 -21.43 3.00
N PHE A 163 -9.23 -21.98 1.85
CA PHE A 163 -9.54 -23.37 1.46
C PHE A 163 -8.42 -24.39 1.73
N SER A 164 -7.25 -24.00 2.24
CA SER A 164 -6.18 -24.95 2.57
C SER A 164 -6.32 -25.65 3.92
N MET A 165 -7.40 -25.39 4.69
CA MET A 165 -7.81 -26.33 5.73
C MET A 165 -8.41 -27.57 5.06
N SER A 166 -7.59 -28.61 4.89
CA SER A 166 -8.05 -29.96 4.59
C SER A 166 -9.17 -30.35 5.56
N VAL A 167 -10.43 -30.30 5.11
CA VAL A 167 -11.54 -30.96 5.80
C VAL A 167 -11.29 -32.46 5.65
N PRO A 168 -11.04 -33.21 6.74
CA PRO A 168 -10.92 -34.66 6.61
C PRO A 168 -12.24 -35.22 6.10
N ALA A 169 -12.17 -36.07 5.08
CA ALA A 169 -13.35 -36.75 4.52
C ALA A 169 -14.15 -37.43 5.64
N PRO A 170 -15.50 -37.38 5.63
CA PRO A 170 -16.30 -38.04 6.65
C PRO A 170 -16.07 -39.55 6.60
N PRO A 171 -16.03 -40.24 7.75
CA PRO A 171 -15.86 -41.69 7.79
C PRO A 171 -17.03 -42.39 7.06
N ARG A 172 -16.70 -43.45 6.32
CA ARG A 172 -17.67 -44.33 5.66
C ARG A 172 -18.51 -45.12 6.65
#